data_AF-A0A928IKJ5-F1
#
_entry.id   AF-A0A928IKJ5-F1
#
_cell.length_a   1.000
_cell.length_b   1.000
_cell.length_c   1.000
_cell.angle_alpha   90.00
_cell.angle_beta   90.00
_cell.angle_gamma   90.00
#
_symmetry.space_group_name_H-M   'P 1'
#
loop_
_entity.id
_entity.type
_entity.pdbx_description
1 polymer ?
#
loop_
_entity_poly.entity_id
_entity_poly.type
_entity_poly.pdbx_seq_one_letter_code
_entity_poly.pdbx_strand_id
1 'polypeptide(L)' 'GKTAWNEKIPDTENKQEQIKYMLNAYRVLLTRARAGMVICVPAGNPNKNPSGFWEDSTRLPKFYDGTYQYLKSLGIEEI' A
#
# COMPACT_ATOMS: atom_id res chain seq x y z
N GLY A 1 -15.66 -6.28 15.67
CA GLY A 1 -14.68 -7.36 15.42
C GLY A 1 -13.52 -7.17 16.37
N LYS A 2 -13.04 -8.24 17.02
CA LYS A 2 -12.02 -8.15 18.07
C LYS A 2 -10.63 -7.90 17.44
N THR A 3 -10.21 -6.65 17.36
CA THR A 3 -8.79 -6.27 17.21
C THR A 3 -8.21 -6.04 18.61
N ALA A 4 -8.19 -7.08 19.44
CA ALA A 4 -7.45 -7.01 20.69
C ALA A 4 -5.99 -7.32 20.37
N TRP A 5 -5.10 -6.37 20.69
CA TRP A 5 -3.66 -6.63 20.66
C TRP A 5 -3.35 -7.74 21.65
N ASN A 6 -3.00 -8.92 21.12
CA ASN A 6 -2.54 -10.04 21.93
C ASN A 6 -1.02 -9.91 22.08
N GLU A 7 -0.58 -9.39 23.22
CA GLU A 7 0.83 -9.36 23.57
C GLU A 7 1.39 -10.79 23.63
N LYS A 8 2.41 -11.06 22.81
CA LYS A 8 3.10 -12.35 22.82
C LYS A 8 4.17 -12.35 23.90
N ILE A 9 3.92 -13.06 24.99
CA ILE A 9 4.91 -13.29 26.05
C ILE A 9 5.90 -14.38 25.56
N PRO A 10 7.22 -14.19 25.74
CA PRO A 10 8.24 -15.17 25.35
C PRO A 10 8.43 -16.26 26.43
N ASP A 11 7.36 -16.99 26.75
CA ASP A 11 7.35 -18.04 27.80
C ASP A 11 7.96 -19.38 27.34
N THR A 12 8.04 -19.63 26.03
CA THR A 12 8.66 -20.84 25.46
C THR A 12 9.74 -20.48 24.45
N GLU A 13 10.71 -21.39 24.25
CA GLU A 13 11.80 -21.23 23.28
C GLU A 13 11.27 -20.97 21.86
N ASN A 14 10.25 -21.72 21.43
CA ASN A 14 9.60 -21.52 20.14
C ASN A 14 8.98 -20.11 20.00
N LYS A 15 8.33 -19.58 21.05
CA LYS A 15 7.80 -18.21 21.04
C LYS A 15 8.90 -17.15 20.99
N GLN A 16 10.03 -17.39 21.67
CA GLN A 16 11.22 -16.53 21.60
C GLN A 16 11.82 -16.49 20.19
N GLU A 17 11.94 -17.64 19.53
CA GLU A 17 12.40 -17.74 18.14
C GLU A 17 11.46 -17.02 17.18
N GLN A 18 10.14 -17.17 17.34
CA GLN A 18 9.16 -16.45 16.52
C GLN A 18 9.30 -14.92 16.65
N ILE A 19 9.50 -14.40 17.86
CA ILE A 19 9.68 -12.97 18.09
C ILE A 19 10.98 -12.48 17.41
N LYS A 20 12.08 -13.22 17.54
CA LYS A 20 13.35 -12.89 16.86
C LYS A 20 13.20 -12.91 15.34
N TYR A 21 12.50 -13.90 14.79
CA TYR A 21 12.20 -13.98 13.36
C TYR A 21 11.42 -12.76 12.88
N MET A 22 10.34 -12.40 13.57
CA MET A 22 9.55 -11.20 13.23
C MET A 22 10.39 -9.93 13.29
N LEU A 23 11.21 -9.77 14.32
CA LEU A 23 12.06 -8.60 14.48
C LEU A 23 13.08 -8.47 13.34
N ASN A 24 13.66 -9.59 12.90
CA ASN A 24 14.53 -9.62 11.73
C ASN A 24 13.78 -9.37 10.42
N ALA A 25 12.55 -9.88 10.27
CA ALA A 25 11.71 -9.58 9.12
C ALA A 25 11.40 -8.07 9.02
N TYR A 26 11.07 -7.41 10.14
CA TYR A 26 10.88 -5.96 10.17
C TYR A 26 12.15 -5.19 9.80
N ARG A 27 13.31 -5.59 10.32
CA ARG A 27 14.59 -4.98 9.91
C ARG A 27 14.84 -5.12 8.41
N VAL A 28 14.55 -6.28 7.83
CA VAL A 28 14.65 -6.50 6.37
C VAL A 28 13.71 -5.56 5.61
N LEU A 29 12.45 -5.42 6.04
CA LEU A 29 11.49 -4.52 5.41
C LEU A 29 11.95 -3.05 5.48
N LEU A 30 12.37 -2.59 6.67
CA LEU A 30 12.81 -1.21 6.89
C LEU A 30 14.10 -0.88 6.14
N THR A 31 15.04 -1.83 6.05
CA THR A 31 16.28 -1.64 5.27
C THR A 31 16.01 -1.66 3.77
N ARG A 32 15.08 -2.50 3.29
CA ARG A 32 14.65 -2.48 1.89
C ARG A 32 13.94 -1.19 1.52
N ALA A 33 13.09 -0.67 2.39
CA ALA A 33 12.42 0.62 2.18
C ALA A 33 13.42 1.78 2.02
N ARG A 34 14.62 1.68 2.62
CA ARG A 34 15.70 2.67 2.46
C ARG A 34 16.29 2.72 1.05
N ALA A 35 16.19 1.64 0.27
CA ALA A 35 16.61 1.66 -1.14
C ALA A 35 15.68 2.53 -2.03
N GLY A 36 14.54 2.96 -1.48
CA GLY A 36 13.50 3.69 -2.19
C GLY A 36 12.20 2.89 -2.19
N MET A 37 11.09 3.60 -2.35
CA MET A 37 9.75 3.04 -2.48
C MET A 37 9.06 3.73 -3.65
N VAL A 38 8.46 2.95 -4.54
CA VAL A 38 7.70 3.45 -5.68
C VAL A 38 6.23 3.11 -5.47
N ILE A 39 5.37 4.11 -5.56
CA ILE A 39 3.91 3.94 -5.52
C ILE A 39 3.39 4.11 -6.96
N CYS A 40 2.86 3.06 -7.54
CA CYS A 40 2.26 3.12 -8.87
C CYS A 40 0.77 3.46 -8.76
N VAL A 41 0.37 4.61 -9.30
CA VAL A 41 -1.03 5.00 -9.46
C VAL A 41 -1.39 4.88 -10.94
N PRO A 42 -2.29 3.97 -11.34
CA PRO A 42 -2.62 3.79 -12.74
C PRO A 42 -3.50 4.93 -13.28
N ALA A 43 -3.35 5.25 -14.56
CA ALA A 43 -4.31 6.10 -15.25
C ALA A 43 -5.65 5.36 -15.43
N GLY A 44 -6.75 6.06 -15.15
CA GLY A 44 -8.09 5.56 -15.49
C GLY A 44 -8.33 5.55 -16.99
N ASN A 45 -9.41 4.90 -17.43
CA ASN A 45 -9.91 4.93 -18.80
C ASN A 45 -10.83 6.16 -19.00
N PRO A 46 -10.40 7.20 -19.75
CA PRO A 46 -11.23 8.37 -20.02
C PRO A 46 -12.19 8.17 -21.20
N ASN A 47 -12.17 7.03 -21.88
CA ASN A 47 -12.94 6.80 -23.10
C ASN A 47 -14.44 6.77 -22.82
N LYS A 48 -15.16 7.48 -23.67
CA LYS A 48 -16.62 7.41 -23.75
C LYS A 48 -17.01 6.84 -25.10
N ASN A 49 -18.02 5.99 -25.10
CA ASN A 49 -18.60 5.48 -26.32
C ASN A 49 -19.38 6.59 -27.07
N PRO A 50 -19.79 6.35 -28.34
CA PRO A 50 -20.54 7.35 -29.12
C PRO A 50 -21.87 7.78 -28.50
N SER A 51 -22.43 6.99 -27.58
CA SER A 51 -23.65 7.35 -26.83
C SER A 51 -23.39 8.16 -25.56
N GLY A 52 -22.13 8.53 -25.28
CA GLY A 52 -21.74 9.40 -24.18
C GLY A 52 -21.50 8.70 -22.83
N PHE A 53 -21.60 7.37 -22.78
CA PHE A 53 -21.32 6.56 -21.59
C PHE A 53 -19.85 6.15 -21.52
N TRP A 54 -19.34 5.93 -20.31
CA TRP A 54 -17.99 5.42 -20.09
C TRP A 54 -17.84 4.02 -20.70
N GLU A 55 -16.78 3.82 -21.47
CA GLU A 55 -16.44 2.52 -22.06
C GLU A 55 -16.13 1.48 -20.98
N ASP A 56 -15.46 1.90 -19.91
CA ASP A 56 -15.19 1.09 -18.73
C ASP A 56 -15.52 1.86 -17.44
N SER A 57 -16.64 1.51 -16.82
CA SER A 57 -17.10 2.13 -15.57
C SER A 57 -16.32 1.67 -14.33
N THR A 58 -15.49 0.62 -14.44
CA THR A 58 -14.66 0.12 -13.32
C THR A 58 -13.31 0.83 -13.23
N ARG A 59 -12.89 1.51 -14.30
CA ARG A 59 -11.58 2.19 -14.40
C ARG A 59 -11.71 3.69 -14.57
N LEU A 60 -12.72 4.32 -13.99
CA LEU A 60 -12.91 5.77 -14.15
C LEU A 60 -11.71 6.56 -13.60
N PRO A 61 -11.25 7.63 -14.29
CA PRO A 61 -10.15 8.48 -13.83
C PRO A 61 -10.33 9.02 -12.41
N LYS A 62 -11.58 9.34 -12.04
CA LYS A 62 -11.97 9.80 -10.69
C LYS A 62 -11.50 8.87 -9.56
N PHE A 63 -11.31 7.57 -9.81
CA PHE A 63 -10.84 6.62 -8.80
C PHE A 63 -9.35 6.74 -8.49
N TYR A 64 -8.55 7.28 -9.41
CA TYR A 64 -7.10 7.33 -9.30
C TYR A 64 -6.57 8.76 -9.15
N ASP A 65 -7.18 9.72 -9.85
CA ASP A 65 -6.74 11.11 -9.88
C ASP A 65 -6.68 11.72 -8.47
N GLY A 66 -7.69 11.44 -7.64
CA GLY A 66 -7.72 11.93 -6.26
C GLY A 66 -6.54 11.40 -5.42
N THR A 67 -6.21 10.12 -5.56
CA THR A 67 -5.06 9.50 -4.86
C THR A 67 -3.75 10.09 -5.37
N TYR A 68 -3.59 10.23 -6.68
CA TYR A 68 -2.38 10.82 -7.28
C TYR A 68 -2.17 12.27 -6.78
N GLN A 69 -3.21 13.11 -6.83
CA GLN A 69 -3.11 14.50 -6.37
C GLN A 69 -2.80 14.59 -4.87
N TYR A 70 -3.39 13.70 -4.06
CA TYR A 70 -3.07 13.61 -2.63
C TYR A 70 -1.60 13.27 -2.41
N LEU A 71 -1.07 12.24 -3.07
CA LEU A 71 0.34 11.86 -2.96
C LEU A 71 1.28 13.00 -3.40
N LYS A 72 0.93 13.69 -4.49
CA LYS A 72 1.67 14.86 -4.97
C LYS A 72 1.67 16.00 -3.94
N SER A 73 0.53 16.27 -3.31
CA SER A 73 0.41 17.29 -2.25
C SER A 73 1.22 16.98 -0.99
N LEU A 74 1.53 15.71 -0.74
CA LEU A 74 2.41 15.27 0.35
C LEU A 74 3.90 15.47 0.03
N GLY A 75 4.23 15.94 -1.18
CA GLY A 75 5.61 16.16 -1.62
C GLY A 75 6.30 14.89 -2.14
N ILE A 76 5.53 13.86 -2.51
CA ILE A 76 6.08 12.68 -3.21
C ILE A 76 6.40 13.10 -4.65
N GLU A 77 7.65 12.91 -5.05
CA GLU A 77 8.12 13.23 -6.40
C GLU A 77 7.55 12.24 -7.43
N GLU A 78 7.11 12.80 -8.56
CA GLU A 78 6.66 12.04 -9.73
C GLU A 78 7.89 11.63 -10.56
N ILE A 79 7.96 10.36 -10.94
CA ILE A 79 9.09 9.74 -11.65
C ILE A 79 8.72 9.45 -13.10
#